data_AF-A0A519QSZ1-F1
#
_entry.id   AF-A0A519QSZ1-F1
#
_cell.length_a   1.000
_cell.length_b   1.000
_cell.length_c   1.000
_cell.angle_alpha   90.00
_cell.angle_beta   90.00
_cell.angle_gamma   90.00
#
_symmetry.space_group_name_H-M   'P 1'
#
loop_
_entity.id
_entity.type
_entity.pdbx_description
1 polymer ?
#
loop_
_entity_poly.entity_id
_entity_poly.type
_entity_poly.pdbx_seq_one_letter_code
_entity_poly.pdbx_strand_id
1 'polypeptide(L)'
;MKVNLKNGVDKLLFGMKQDNVIALYGKPDKNYKDEDENVIFLYNAQKLRLTFYVEEDFKLGYIVGSGADLEVFGLNLIGRSIVDVKKDLATKGLTKWTEEAFDT
;
A
#
# COMPACT_ATOMS: atom_id res chain seq x y z
N MET A 1 -3.94 3.76 9.50
CA MET A 1 -3.22 2.50 9.18
C MET A 1 -1.72 2.76 9.03
N LYS A 2 -0.84 1.95 9.60
CA LYS A 2 0.61 2.21 9.56
C LYS A 2 1.31 1.56 8.38
N VAL A 3 2.04 2.33 7.59
CA VAL A 3 2.94 1.82 6.54
C VAL A 3 4.28 1.44 7.18
N ASN A 4 4.60 0.15 7.14
CA ASN A 4 5.87 -0.39 7.62
C ASN A 4 6.79 -0.60 6.40
N LEU A 5 7.69 0.36 6.16
CA LEU A 5 8.62 0.32 5.02
C LEU A 5 9.33 -1.04 4.95
N LYS A 6 9.49 -1.56 3.73
CA LYS A 6 10.06 -2.88 3.41
C LYS A 6 9.26 -4.11 3.88
N ASN A 7 8.13 -3.92 4.57
CA ASN A 7 7.36 -5.01 5.16
C ASN A 7 5.93 -5.07 4.62
N GLY A 8 5.19 -3.96 4.67
CA GLY A 8 3.79 -3.90 4.25
C GLY A 8 2.99 -2.78 4.92
N VAL A 9 1.68 -2.96 5.06
CA VAL A 9 0.75 -1.95 5.59
C VAL A 9 -0.19 -2.56 6.63
N ASP A 10 -0.21 -1.96 7.81
CA ASP A 10 -0.98 -2.40 8.97
C ASP A 10 -0.70 -3.88 9.30
N LYS A 11 -1.68 -4.78 9.15
CA LYS A 11 -1.50 -6.22 9.39
C LYS A 11 -0.96 -6.98 8.18
N LEU A 12 -0.92 -6.36 7.01
CA LEU A 12 -0.49 -6.99 5.77
C LEU A 12 1.03 -7.00 5.65
N LEU A 13 1.56 -8.11 5.16
CA LEU A 13 2.96 -8.26 4.77
C LEU A 13 3.03 -8.64 3.29
N PHE A 14 4.03 -8.09 2.60
CA PHE A 14 4.36 -8.56 1.26
C PHE A 14 4.69 -10.06 1.30
N GLY A 15 4.29 -10.79 0.26
CA GLY A 15 4.44 -12.25 0.19
C GLY A 15 3.25 -13.05 0.75
N MET A 16 2.27 -12.40 1.39
CA MET A 16 1.08 -13.10 1.92
C MET A 16 0.23 -13.72 0.79
N LYS A 17 -0.25 -14.95 1.01
CA LYS A 17 -1.26 -15.58 0.17
C LYS A 17 -2.65 -14.98 0.42
N GLN A 18 -3.53 -15.09 -0.58
CA GLN A 18 -4.90 -14.56 -0.54
C GLN A 18 -5.68 -15.02 0.72
N ASP A 19 -5.61 -16.31 1.07
CA ASP A 19 -6.32 -16.85 2.24
C ASP A 19 -5.86 -16.22 3.55
N ASN A 20 -4.56 -15.92 3.69
CA ASN A 20 -4.03 -15.26 4.88
C ASN A 20 -4.53 -13.81 4.98
N VAL A 21 -4.63 -13.11 3.84
CA VAL A 21 -5.20 -11.76 3.80
C VAL A 21 -6.68 -11.79 4.18
N ILE A 22 -7.44 -12.76 3.66
CA ILE A 22 -8.86 -12.95 3.99
C ILE A 22 -9.04 -13.28 5.48
N ALA A 23 -8.15 -14.08 6.07
CA ALA A 23 -8.19 -14.37 7.50
C ALA A 23 -7.98 -13.11 8.36
N LEU A 24 -7.21 -12.14 7.88
CA LEU A 24 -6.90 -10.89 8.60
C LEU A 24 -7.97 -9.81 8.41
N TYR A 25 -8.42 -9.59 7.18
CA TYR A 25 -9.31 -8.47 6.80
C TYR A 25 -10.72 -8.89 6.38
N GLY A 26 -11.01 -10.18 6.38
CA GLY A 26 -12.28 -10.71 5.89
C GLY A 26 -12.33 -10.81 4.37
N LYS A 27 -13.53 -11.05 3.82
CA LYS A 27 -13.70 -11.11 2.36
C LYS A 27 -13.54 -9.71 1.75
N PRO A 28 -12.87 -9.59 0.59
CA PRO A 28 -12.80 -8.32 -0.11
C PRO A 28 -14.18 -7.89 -0.62
N ASP A 29 -14.40 -6.58 -0.71
CA ASP A 29 -15.62 -6.01 -1.30
C ASP A 29 -15.74 -6.35 -2.79
N LYS A 30 -14.60 -6.41 -3.49
CA LYS A 30 -14.50 -6.86 -4.88
C LYS A 30 -13.25 -7.70 -5.09
N ASN A 31 -13.36 -8.70 -5.96
CA ASN A 31 -12.27 -9.53 -6.42
C ASN A 31 -12.38 -9.74 -7.94
N TYR A 32 -11.30 -9.52 -8.67
CA TYR A 32 -11.23 -9.71 -10.12
C TYR A 32 -9.78 -9.95 -10.56
N LYS A 33 -9.61 -10.37 -11.82
CA LYS A 33 -8.29 -10.45 -12.45
C LYS A 33 -8.04 -9.22 -13.32
N ASP A 34 -6.82 -8.70 -13.32
CA ASP A 34 -6.40 -7.66 -14.26
C ASP A 34 -5.93 -8.25 -15.59
N GLU A 35 -5.42 -7.40 -16.49
CA GLU A 35 -4.98 -7.77 -17.84
C GLU A 35 -3.83 -8.78 -17.84
N ASP A 36 -3.04 -8.82 -16.76
CA ASP A 36 -1.92 -9.74 -16.56
C ASP A 36 -2.32 -10.99 -15.76
N GLU A 37 -3.62 -11.26 -15.61
CA GLU A 37 -4.17 -12.36 -14.81
C GLU A 37 -3.83 -12.30 -13.30
N ASN A 38 -3.33 -11.16 -12.80
CA ASN A 38 -3.10 -10.98 -11.37
C ASN A 38 -4.42 -10.90 -10.64
N VAL A 39 -4.47 -11.40 -9.41
CA VAL A 39 -5.68 -11.30 -8.59
C VAL A 39 -5.68 -9.97 -7.85
N ILE A 40 -6.80 -9.26 -7.92
CA ILE A 40 -7.00 -7.96 -7.29
C ILE A 40 -8.05 -8.07 -6.19
N PHE A 41 -7.70 -7.68 -4.96
CA PHE A 41 -8.67 -7.49 -3.88
C PHE A 41 -8.89 -6.00 -3.59
N LEU A 42 -10.15 -5.59 -3.48
CA LEU A 42 -10.53 -4.25 -3.03
C LEU A 42 -11.16 -4.31 -1.64
N TYR A 43 -10.65 -3.51 -0.72
CA TYR A 43 -11.16 -3.34 0.64
C TYR A 43 -11.54 -1.87 0.84
N ASN A 44 -12.83 -1.55 0.72
CA ASN A 44 -13.33 -0.17 0.71
C ASN A 44 -13.22 0.49 2.09
N ALA A 45 -13.49 -0.26 3.16
CA ALA A 45 -13.40 0.26 4.53
C ALA A 45 -11.97 0.68 4.88
N GLN A 46 -10.97 -0.12 4.47
CA GLN A 46 -9.56 0.17 4.64
C GLN A 46 -9.01 1.08 3.53
N LYS A 47 -9.78 1.37 2.47
CA LYS A 47 -9.32 2.12 1.29
C LYS A 47 -8.03 1.55 0.69
N LEU A 48 -7.99 0.22 0.55
CA LEU A 48 -6.85 -0.53 -0.01
C LEU A 48 -7.24 -1.28 -1.28
N ARG A 49 -6.34 -1.27 -2.26
CA ARG A 49 -6.31 -2.20 -3.39
C ARG A 49 -5.05 -3.05 -3.26
N LEU A 50 -5.23 -4.37 -3.27
CA LEU A 50 -4.15 -5.35 -3.14
C LEU A 50 -4.02 -6.09 -4.46
N THR A 51 -2.78 -6.23 -4.95
CA THR A 51 -2.47 -7.02 -6.14
C THR A 51 -1.64 -8.22 -5.75
N PHE A 52 -2.08 -9.40 -6.19
CA PHE A 52 -1.42 -10.68 -6.00
C PHE A 52 -0.89 -11.15 -7.36
N TYR A 53 0.43 -11.09 -7.54
CA TYR A 53 1.04 -11.33 -8.84
C TYR A 53 0.99 -12.82 -9.21
N VAL A 54 0.56 -13.12 -10.43
CA VAL A 54 0.52 -14.51 -10.94
C VAL A 54 1.92 -15.13 -10.98
N GLU A 55 2.92 -14.36 -11.41
CA GLU A 55 4.32 -14.79 -11.49
C GLU A 55 4.96 -15.08 -10.12
N GLU A 56 4.38 -14.54 -9.04
CA GLU A 56 4.84 -14.72 -7.66
C GLU A 56 3.99 -15.76 -6.88
N ASP A 57 3.36 -16.73 -7.55
CA ASP A 57 2.46 -17.72 -6.93
C ASP A 57 1.29 -17.06 -6.19
N PHE A 58 0.71 -16.01 -6.79
CA PHE A 58 -0.38 -15.21 -6.24
C PHE A 58 -0.10 -14.69 -4.82
N LYS A 59 1.14 -14.27 -4.57
CA LYS A 59 1.52 -13.59 -3.35
C LYS A 59 1.29 -12.09 -3.46
N LEU A 60 0.95 -11.47 -2.33
CA LEU A 60 0.76 -10.03 -2.23
C LEU A 60 2.06 -9.29 -2.58
N GLY A 61 2.08 -8.66 -3.74
CA GLY A 61 3.26 -7.93 -4.23
C GLY A 61 3.08 -6.43 -4.25
N TYR A 62 1.84 -5.93 -4.34
CA TYR A 62 1.58 -4.51 -4.44
C TYR A 62 0.34 -4.07 -3.66
N ILE A 63 0.44 -2.89 -3.06
CA ILE A 63 -0.59 -2.29 -2.21
C ILE A 63 -0.75 -0.84 -2.64
N VAL A 64 -1.95 -0.46 -3.04
CA VAL A 64 -2.35 0.94 -3.19
C VAL A 64 -3.24 1.31 -2.02
N GLY A 65 -2.92 2.40 -1.33
CA GLY A 65 -3.72 2.94 -0.25
C GLY A 65 -4.09 4.40 -0.49
N SER A 66 -5.32 4.78 -0.16
CA SER A 66 -5.84 6.15 -0.33
C SER A 66 -6.48 6.72 0.93
N GLY A 67 -6.36 6.04 2.07
CA GLY A 67 -6.85 6.52 3.36
C GLY A 67 -6.00 7.67 3.92
N ALA A 68 -6.64 8.78 4.29
CA ALA A 68 -5.97 9.91 4.95
C ALA A 68 -5.40 9.58 6.34
N ASP A 69 -5.82 8.45 6.92
CA ASP A 69 -5.30 7.86 8.15
C ASP A 69 -4.04 7.01 7.92
N LEU A 70 -3.54 6.88 6.68
CA LEU A 70 -2.28 6.21 6.39
C LEU A 70 -1.11 7.03 6.93
N GLU A 71 -0.31 6.39 7.77
CA GLU A 71 0.85 7.01 8.40
C GLU A 71 2.17 6.34 7.97
N VAL A 72 3.21 7.15 7.81
CA VAL A 72 4.60 6.70 7.68
C VAL A 72 5.37 7.31 8.84
N PHE A 73 6.02 6.48 9.66
CA PHE A 73 6.70 6.93 10.89
C PHE A 73 5.81 7.76 11.85
N GLY A 74 4.51 7.45 11.92
CA GLY A 74 3.53 8.17 12.75
C GLY A 74 3.06 9.51 12.17
N LEU A 75 3.38 9.80 10.91
CA LEU A 75 2.97 11.00 10.21
C LEU A 75 1.95 10.67 9.13
N ASN A 76 0.77 11.30 9.18
CA ASN A 76 -0.18 11.27 8.07
C ASN A 76 0.35 12.14 6.93
N LEU A 77 0.42 11.59 5.72
CA LEU A 77 1.06 12.26 4.58
C LEU A 77 0.06 12.75 3.53
N ILE A 78 -1.01 12.00 3.31
CA ILE A 78 -1.98 12.29 2.24
C ILE A 78 -2.71 13.61 2.54
N GLY A 79 -2.77 14.50 1.54
CA GLY A 79 -3.40 15.82 1.65
C GLY A 79 -2.50 16.92 2.21
N ARG A 80 -1.22 16.64 2.47
CA ARG A 80 -0.23 17.63 2.91
C ARG A 80 0.61 18.16 1.74
N SER A 81 1.18 19.35 1.93
CA SER A 81 2.21 19.90 1.05
C SER A 81 3.40 18.94 0.93
N ILE A 82 3.81 18.65 -0.31
CA ILE A 82 4.95 17.76 -0.57
C ILE A 82 6.26 18.31 0.02
N VAL A 83 6.40 19.64 0.11
CA VAL A 83 7.57 20.29 0.72
C VAL A 83 7.66 19.96 2.21
N ASP A 84 6.54 20.06 2.93
CA ASP A 84 6.49 19.76 4.36
C ASP A 84 6.67 18.26 4.62
N VAL A 85 6.07 17.42 3.78
CA VAL A 85 6.24 15.97 3.85
C VAL A 85 7.70 15.56 3.66
N LYS A 86 8.37 16.06 2.60
CA LYS A 86 9.79 15.77 2.36
C LYS A 86 10.66 16.24 3.53
N LYS A 87 10.37 17.40 4.13
CA LYS A 87 11.08 17.93 5.31
C LYS A 87 10.91 17.04 6.54
N ASP A 88 9.69 16.61 6.86
CA ASP A 88 9.43 15.75 8.02
C ASP A 88 10.09 14.38 7.85
N LEU A 89 9.98 13.78 6.66
CA LEU A 89 10.54 12.45 6.38
C LEU A 89 12.08 12.46 6.36
N ALA A 90 12.71 13.59 6.02
CA ALA A 90 14.16 13.75 6.16
C ALA A 90 14.62 13.58 7.62
N THR A 91 13.83 14.02 8.60
CA THR A 91 14.12 13.80 10.04
C THR A 91 14.09 12.32 10.45
N LYS A 92 13.47 11.48 9.62
CA LYS A 92 13.39 10.02 9.78
C LYS A 92 14.37 9.27 8.88
N GLY A 93 15.28 9.98 8.20
CA GLY A 93 16.32 9.40 7.35
C GLY A 93 15.89 9.12 5.90
N LEU A 94 14.69 9.53 5.47
CA LEU A 94 14.25 9.42 4.08
C LEU A 94 14.57 10.72 3.32
N THR A 95 15.68 10.70 2.59
CA THR A 95 16.22 11.90 1.91
C THR A 95 16.31 11.75 0.39
N LYS A 96 16.10 10.55 -0.15
CA LYS A 96 16.14 10.26 -1.58
C LYS A 96 14.73 10.08 -2.12
N TRP A 97 14.41 10.79 -3.20
CA TRP A 97 13.10 10.79 -3.83
C TRP A 97 13.29 10.60 -5.34
N THR A 98 12.41 9.82 -5.95
CA THR A 98 12.19 9.83 -7.39
C THR A 98 11.01 10.76 -7.65
N GLU A 99 11.14 11.59 -8.68
CA GLU A 99 10.11 12.52 -9.12
C GLU A 99 9.85 12.21 -10.59
N GLU A 100 8.61 11.88 -10.92
CA GLU A 100 8.22 11.61 -12.30
C GLU A 100 7.85 12.93 -12.99
N ALA A 101 7.93 12.97 -14.32
CA ALA A 101 7.69 14.20 -15.08
C ALA A 101 6.26 14.77 -14.93
N PHE A 102 5.32 13.98 -14.40
CA PHE A 102 3.95 14.41 -14.11
C PHE A 102 3.74 14.89 -12.65
N ASP A 103 4.76 14.82 -11.79
CA ASP A 103 4.69 15.29 -10.40
C ASP A 103 4.94 16.81 -10.25
N THR A 104 5.36 17.49 -11.34
CA THR A 104 5.64 18.94 -11.41
C THR A 104 4.45 19.77 -11.87
#